data_AF-A0A3M0YF79-F1
#
_entry.id   AF-A0A3M0YF79-F1
#
_cell.length_a   1.000
_cell.length_b   1.000
_cell.length_c   1.000
_cell.angle_alpha   90.00
_cell.angle_beta   90.00
_cell.angle_gamma   90.00
#
_symmetry.space_group_name_H-M   'P 1'
#
loop_
_entity.id
_entity.type
_entity.pdbx_description
1 polymer ?
#
loop_
_entity_poly.entity_id
_entity_poly.type
_entity_poly.pdbx_seq_one_letter_code
_entity_poly.pdbx_strand_id
1 'polypeptide(L)'
;MSLDPEAVACALALPGGEVQALRGRYGELMDSCIFGDLRAPRLGALPRLRKKALALGEAMRALFADKSWIPHPREQLKSALASCLDLRDALVQMERALEGVEGPDADILRERFASLEGELLGLIGTCERRWAELLDSQYEEG
;
A
#
# COMPACT_ATOMS: atom_id res chain seq x y z
N MET A 1 16.83 -15.71 20.90
CA MET A 1 15.80 -15.40 21.91
C MET A 1 14.45 -15.11 21.24
N SER A 2 13.34 -15.06 21.98
CA SER A 2 12.04 -14.64 21.43
C SER A 2 12.00 -13.13 21.26
N LEU A 3 11.39 -12.65 20.15
CA LEU A 3 11.07 -11.23 19.99
C LEU A 3 10.22 -10.74 21.16
N ASP A 4 10.53 -9.54 21.65
CA ASP A 4 9.69 -8.84 22.62
C ASP A 4 8.35 -8.43 21.96
N PRO A 5 7.20 -8.94 22.44
CA PRO A 5 5.89 -8.58 21.92
C PRO A 5 5.60 -7.08 21.99
N GLU A 6 6.07 -6.36 23.01
CA GLU A 6 5.82 -4.93 23.16
C GLU A 6 6.58 -4.11 22.11
N ALA A 7 7.85 -4.42 21.89
CA ALA A 7 8.65 -3.85 20.80
C ALA A 7 8.00 -4.08 19.43
N VAL A 8 7.51 -5.29 19.16
CA VAL A 8 6.80 -5.60 17.90
C VAL A 8 5.50 -4.82 17.76
N ALA A 9 4.68 -4.74 18.81
CA ALA A 9 3.45 -3.97 18.78
C ALA A 9 3.70 -2.47 18.51
N CYS A 10 4.71 -1.90 19.18
CA CYS A 10 5.14 -0.51 18.95
C CYS A 10 5.64 -0.29 17.52
N ALA A 11 6.40 -1.25 16.99
CA ALA A 11 6.90 -1.17 15.63
C ALA A 11 5.83 -1.42 14.57
N LEU A 12 4.74 -2.13 14.86
CA LEU A 12 3.64 -2.32 13.91
C LEU A 12 2.62 -1.19 13.96
N ALA A 13 2.66 -0.34 15.00
CA ALA A 13 1.82 0.84 15.06
C ALA A 13 2.16 1.82 13.93
N LEU A 14 1.15 2.13 13.12
CA LEU A 14 1.20 3.16 12.09
C LEU A 14 0.55 4.45 12.62
N PRO A 15 1.11 5.64 12.34
CA PRO A 15 0.52 6.90 12.77
C PRO A 15 -0.89 7.08 12.16
N GLY A 16 -1.91 7.19 13.01
CA GLY A 16 -3.31 7.24 12.56
C GLY A 16 -3.61 8.42 11.62
N GLY A 17 -2.94 9.56 11.81
CA GLY A 17 -3.06 10.72 10.92
C GLY A 17 -2.54 10.46 9.50
N GLU A 18 -1.41 9.75 9.38
CA GLU A 18 -0.82 9.38 8.08
C GLU A 18 -1.72 8.37 7.35
N VAL A 19 -2.20 7.35 8.06
CA VAL A 19 -3.12 6.36 7.51
C VAL A 19 -4.40 7.02 7.00
N GLN A 20 -4.96 7.98 7.75
CA GLN A 20 -6.16 8.70 7.33
C GLN A 20 -5.90 9.58 6.10
N ALA A 21 -4.75 10.24 6.02
CA ALA A 21 -4.37 11.04 4.86
C ALA A 21 -4.22 10.17 3.60
N LEU A 22 -3.57 9.02 3.70
CA LEU A 22 -3.44 8.05 2.60
C LEU A 22 -4.79 7.51 2.13
N ARG A 23 -5.71 7.23 3.06
CA ARG A 23 -7.09 6.85 2.72
C ARG A 23 -7.83 7.97 1.98
N GLY A 24 -7.62 9.22 2.37
CA GLY A 24 -8.18 10.40 1.69
C GLY A 24 -7.70 10.47 0.24
N ARG A 25 -6.38 10.40 0.02
CA ARG A 25 -5.76 10.41 -1.32
C ARG A 25 -6.21 9.23 -2.18
N TYR A 26 -6.34 8.04 -1.59
CA TYR A 26 -6.93 6.89 -2.28
C TYR A 26 -8.39 7.15 -2.68
N GLY A 27 -9.17 7.82 -1.83
CA GLY A 27 -10.53 8.25 -2.17
C GLY A 27 -10.57 9.19 -3.38
N GLU A 28 -9.68 10.16 -3.45
CA GLU A 28 -9.54 11.07 -4.60
C GLU A 28 -9.13 10.34 -5.88
N LEU A 29 -8.22 9.36 -5.77
CA LEU A 29 -7.85 8.50 -6.89
C LEU A 29 -9.05 7.67 -7.39
N MET A 30 -9.85 7.11 -6.47
CA MET A 30 -11.03 6.33 -6.80
C MET A 30 -12.12 7.18 -7.45
N ASP A 31 -12.31 8.41 -6.97
CA ASP A 31 -13.22 9.39 -7.57
C ASP A 31 -12.85 9.64 -9.04
N SER A 32 -11.58 9.90 -9.34
CA SER A 32 -11.09 10.02 -10.72
C SER A 32 -11.32 8.76 -11.56
N CYS A 33 -11.05 7.56 -11.00
CA CYS A 33 -11.22 6.30 -11.72
C CYS A 33 -12.68 6.02 -12.13
N ILE A 34 -13.65 6.48 -11.33
CA ILE A 34 -15.06 6.18 -11.51
C ILE A 34 -15.77 7.30 -12.28
N PHE A 35 -15.55 8.55 -11.89
CA PHE A 35 -16.33 9.70 -12.36
C PHE A 35 -15.57 10.60 -13.35
N GLY A 36 -14.27 10.43 -13.52
CA GLY A 36 -13.50 11.22 -14.49
C GLY A 36 -13.87 10.93 -15.95
N ASP A 37 -13.73 11.93 -16.83
CA ASP A 37 -13.80 11.76 -18.28
C ASP A 37 -12.52 11.07 -18.78
N LEU A 38 -12.53 9.75 -18.62
CA LEU A 38 -11.47 8.85 -19.04
C LEU A 38 -11.89 8.10 -20.30
N ARG A 39 -10.93 7.93 -21.20
CA ARG A 39 -11.03 7.18 -22.45
C ARG A 39 -9.89 6.19 -22.54
N ALA A 40 -10.06 5.18 -23.37
CA ALA A 40 -8.97 4.29 -23.71
C ALA A 40 -9.20 3.69 -25.10
N PRO A 41 -8.17 3.60 -25.95
CA PRO A 41 -8.29 3.05 -27.29
C PRO A 41 -8.55 1.53 -27.27
N ARG A 42 -8.13 0.85 -26.19
CA ARG A 42 -8.31 -0.60 -26.03
C ARG A 42 -9.58 -0.91 -25.23
N LEU A 43 -10.44 -1.73 -25.82
CA LEU A 43 -11.65 -2.23 -25.16
C LEU A 43 -11.29 -2.91 -23.83
N GLY A 44 -12.01 -2.57 -22.76
CA GLY A 44 -11.82 -3.16 -21.44
C GLY A 44 -10.66 -2.58 -20.62
N ALA A 45 -9.92 -1.59 -21.12
CA ALA A 45 -8.86 -0.93 -20.37
C ALA A 45 -9.40 -0.18 -19.13
N LEU A 46 -10.48 0.60 -19.25
CA LEU A 46 -11.07 1.33 -18.10
C LEU A 46 -11.65 0.39 -17.02
N PRO A 47 -12.40 -0.69 -17.35
CA PRO A 47 -12.76 -1.71 -16.38
C PRO A 47 -11.55 -2.35 -15.68
N ARG A 48 -10.47 -2.60 -16.42
CA ARG A 48 -9.22 -3.15 -15.86
C ARG A 48 -8.57 -2.16 -14.89
N LEU A 49 -8.46 -0.88 -15.26
CA LEU A 49 -7.98 0.19 -14.39
C LEU A 49 -8.74 0.22 -13.07
N ARG A 50 -10.07 0.26 -13.11
CA ARG A 50 -10.92 0.27 -11.92
C ARG A 50 -10.73 -0.97 -11.05
N LYS A 51 -10.57 -2.15 -11.67
CA LYS A 51 -10.24 -3.38 -10.94
C LYS A 51 -8.88 -3.28 -10.22
N LYS A 52 -7.87 -2.68 -10.86
CA LYS A 52 -6.55 -2.48 -10.25
C LYS A 52 -6.57 -1.43 -9.14
N ALA A 53 -7.34 -0.36 -9.30
CA ALA A 53 -7.55 0.63 -8.25
C ALA A 53 -8.23 0.02 -7.01
N LEU A 54 -9.20 -0.89 -7.19
CA LEU A 54 -9.79 -1.64 -6.08
C LEU A 54 -8.79 -2.57 -5.39
N ALA A 55 -8.02 -3.33 -6.16
CA ALA A 55 -6.99 -4.21 -5.61
C ALA A 55 -5.92 -3.43 -4.82
N LEU A 56 -5.56 -2.22 -5.26
CA LEU A 56 -4.68 -1.31 -4.52
C LEU A 56 -5.28 -0.94 -3.15
N GLY A 57 -6.57 -0.62 -3.10
CA GLY A 57 -7.27 -0.33 -1.85
C GLY A 57 -7.32 -1.53 -0.90
N GLU A 58 -7.48 -2.74 -1.43
CA GLU A 58 -7.41 -3.98 -0.66
C GLU A 58 -6.01 -4.22 -0.07
N ALA A 59 -4.95 -4.00 -0.86
CA ALA A 59 -3.57 -4.10 -0.39
C ALA A 59 -3.26 -3.06 0.69
N MET A 60 -3.72 -1.81 0.52
CA MET A 60 -3.62 -0.77 1.55
C MET A 60 -4.35 -1.18 2.82
N ARG A 61 -5.57 -1.73 2.70
CA ARG A 61 -6.33 -2.23 3.86
C ARG A 61 -5.57 -3.33 4.60
N ALA A 62 -4.93 -4.25 3.88
CA ALA A 62 -4.14 -5.33 4.48
C ALA A 62 -2.89 -4.80 5.20
N LEU A 63 -2.22 -3.79 4.63
CA LEU A 63 -1.08 -3.12 5.27
C LEU A 63 -1.49 -2.44 6.58
N PHE A 64 -2.63 -1.74 6.59
CA PHE A 64 -3.11 -0.98 7.75
C PHE A 64 -3.89 -1.82 8.77
N ALA A 65 -4.07 -3.12 8.51
CA ALA A 65 -4.81 -3.99 9.40
C ALA A 65 -4.03 -4.21 10.70
N ASP A 66 -4.76 -4.26 11.81
CA ASP A 66 -4.17 -4.70 13.07
C ASP A 66 -3.67 -6.14 12.94
N LYS A 67 -2.43 -6.38 13.38
CA LYS A 67 -1.75 -7.67 13.35
C LYS A 67 -1.69 -8.32 14.73
N SER A 68 -2.19 -7.66 15.78
CA SER A 68 -2.17 -8.14 17.17
C SER A 68 -2.86 -9.49 17.39
N TRP A 69 -3.78 -9.87 16.49
CA TRP A 69 -4.47 -11.16 16.51
C TRP A 69 -3.55 -12.35 16.21
N ILE A 70 -2.38 -12.14 15.58
CA ILE A 70 -1.41 -13.19 15.28
C ILE A 70 -0.59 -13.47 16.56
N PRO A 71 -0.61 -14.69 17.13
CA PRO A 71 -0.03 -14.94 18.45
C PRO A 71 1.50 -14.79 18.55
N HIS A 72 2.21 -14.97 17.43
CA HIS A 72 3.67 -15.00 17.42
C HIS A 72 4.24 -13.69 16.83
N PRO A 73 5.05 -12.91 17.59
CA PRO A 73 5.58 -11.63 17.13
C PRO A 73 6.36 -11.70 15.80
N ARG A 74 7.13 -12.78 15.60
CA ARG A 74 7.83 -13.02 14.32
C ARG A 74 6.87 -13.16 13.15
N GLU A 75 5.74 -13.84 13.34
CA GLU A 75 4.72 -14.01 12.30
C GLU A 75 3.93 -12.72 12.06
N GLN A 76 3.77 -11.87 13.08
CA GLN A 76 3.23 -10.51 12.90
C GLN A 76 4.11 -9.68 11.96
N LEU A 77 5.42 -9.63 12.21
CA LEU A 77 6.38 -8.90 11.37
C LEU A 77 6.43 -9.45 9.95
N LYS A 78 6.50 -10.77 9.79
CA LYS A 78 6.44 -11.42 8.46
C LYS A 78 5.15 -11.09 7.70
N SER A 79 4.01 -11.14 8.39
CA SER A 79 2.72 -10.77 7.78
C SER A 79 2.70 -9.29 7.38
N ALA A 80 3.31 -8.40 8.16
CA ALA A 80 3.46 -6.99 7.81
C ALA A 80 4.34 -6.77 6.56
N LEU A 81 5.50 -7.45 6.51
CA LEU A 81 6.38 -7.43 5.34
C LEU A 81 5.72 -8.01 4.08
N ALA A 82 4.93 -9.08 4.22
CA ALA A 82 4.15 -9.64 3.11
C ALA A 82 3.14 -8.62 2.57
N SER A 83 2.46 -7.87 3.45
CA SER A 83 1.55 -6.79 3.02
C SER A 83 2.27 -5.67 2.27
N CYS A 84 3.54 -5.38 2.58
CA CYS A 84 4.34 -4.42 1.79
C CYS A 84 4.62 -4.94 0.38
N LEU A 85 4.95 -6.23 0.24
CA LEU A 85 5.17 -6.85 -1.08
C LEU A 85 3.89 -6.80 -1.93
N ASP A 86 2.75 -7.22 -1.35
CA ASP A 86 1.45 -7.18 -2.03
C ASP A 86 1.09 -5.75 -2.46
N LEU A 87 1.41 -4.75 -1.63
CA LEU A 87 1.18 -3.35 -1.98
C LEU A 87 2.06 -2.88 -3.15
N ARG A 88 3.36 -3.22 -3.16
CA ARG A 88 4.26 -2.89 -4.28
C ARG A 88 3.77 -3.52 -5.58
N ASP A 89 3.36 -4.78 -5.53
CA ASP A 89 2.80 -5.45 -6.68
C ASP A 89 1.51 -4.76 -7.16
N ALA A 90 0.62 -4.37 -6.25
CA ALA A 90 -0.60 -3.64 -6.59
C ALA A 90 -0.31 -2.27 -7.24
N LEU A 91 0.70 -1.53 -6.75
CA LEU A 91 1.15 -0.27 -7.32
C LEU A 91 1.65 -0.45 -8.76
N VAL A 92 2.55 -1.41 -9.00
CA VAL A 92 3.05 -1.72 -10.35
C VAL A 92 1.92 -2.12 -11.29
N GLN A 93 0.94 -2.88 -10.81
CA GLN A 93 -0.21 -3.29 -11.61
C GLN A 93 -1.16 -2.12 -11.91
N MET A 94 -1.26 -1.14 -11.02
CA MET A 94 -2.03 0.09 -11.22
C MET A 94 -1.33 1.00 -12.22
N GLU A 95 -0.03 1.21 -12.09
CA GLU A 95 0.81 1.97 -13.03
C GLU A 95 0.64 1.43 -14.46
N ARG A 96 0.79 0.12 -14.65
CA ARG A 96 0.56 -0.54 -15.95
C ARG A 96 -0.86 -0.40 -16.48
N ALA A 97 -1.85 -0.25 -15.60
CA ALA A 97 -3.24 -0.07 -16.01
C ALA A 97 -3.56 1.39 -16.40
N LEU A 98 -2.73 2.35 -15.98
CA LEU A 98 -2.78 3.74 -16.41
C LEU A 98 -2.18 3.96 -17.81
N GLU A 99 -1.35 3.03 -18.28
CA GLU A 99 -0.80 3.05 -19.64
C GLU A 99 -1.92 3.03 -20.68
N GLY A 100 -1.93 4.04 -21.56
CA GLY A 100 -2.95 4.18 -22.61
C GLY A 100 -4.32 4.65 -22.13
N VAL A 101 -4.45 5.11 -20.88
CA VAL A 101 -5.60 5.91 -20.45
C VAL A 101 -5.48 7.32 -21.05
N GLU A 102 -6.55 7.82 -21.62
CA GLU A 102 -6.62 9.11 -22.29
C GLU A 102 -7.85 9.90 -21.78
N GLY A 103 -8.05 11.11 -22.29
CA GLY A 103 -9.18 11.96 -21.94
C GLY A 103 -8.78 13.16 -21.10
N PRO A 104 -9.71 14.13 -20.91
CA PRO A 104 -9.43 15.38 -20.21
C PRO A 104 -8.89 15.20 -18.79
N ASP A 105 -9.32 14.15 -18.08
CA ASP A 105 -8.96 13.92 -16.68
C ASP A 105 -7.81 12.90 -16.50
N ALA A 106 -7.20 12.43 -17.59
CA ALA A 106 -6.18 11.38 -17.52
C ALA A 106 -4.92 11.84 -16.78
N ASP A 107 -4.50 13.10 -16.95
CA ASP A 107 -3.31 13.63 -16.28
C ASP A 107 -3.55 13.85 -14.79
N ILE A 108 -4.74 14.34 -14.41
CA ILE A 108 -5.16 14.46 -13.01
C ILE A 108 -5.13 13.09 -12.33
N LEU A 109 -5.64 12.04 -13.00
CA LEU A 109 -5.58 10.67 -12.48
C LEU A 109 -4.14 10.20 -12.26
N ARG A 110 -3.23 10.46 -13.20
CA ARG A 110 -1.82 10.09 -13.08
C ARG A 110 -1.12 10.83 -11.95
N GLU A 111 -1.37 12.13 -11.81
CA GLU A 111 -0.82 12.94 -10.72
C GLU A 111 -1.29 12.44 -9.35
N ARG A 112 -2.59 12.14 -9.23
CA ARG A 112 -3.15 11.55 -8.01
C ARG A 112 -2.53 10.19 -7.69
N PHE A 113 -2.34 9.34 -8.71
CA PHE A 113 -1.68 8.05 -8.53
C PHE A 113 -0.21 8.21 -8.10
N ALA A 114 0.56 9.04 -8.80
CA ALA A 114 1.98 9.26 -8.50
C ALA A 114 2.20 9.85 -7.09
N SER A 115 1.33 10.77 -6.68
CA SER A 115 1.36 11.32 -5.31
C SER A 115 1.09 10.23 -4.27
N LEU A 116 0.04 9.42 -4.46
CA LEU A 116 -0.30 8.33 -3.55
C LEU A 116 0.81 7.27 -3.51
N GLU A 117 1.35 6.89 -4.67
CA GLU A 117 2.44 5.92 -4.80
C GLU A 117 3.68 6.39 -4.05
N GLY A 118 4.14 7.63 -4.28
CA GLY A 118 5.33 8.16 -3.62
C GLY A 118 5.23 8.13 -2.10
N GLU A 119 4.07 8.47 -1.56
CA GLU A 119 3.83 8.44 -0.12
C GLU A 119 3.72 7.02 0.45
N LEU A 120 3.04 6.11 -0.25
CA LEU A 120 2.96 4.71 0.14
C LEU A 120 4.35 4.06 0.14
N LEU A 121 5.14 4.30 -0.91
CA LEU A 121 6.52 3.80 -1.02
C LEU A 121 7.42 4.38 0.09
N GLY A 122 7.26 5.66 0.42
CA GLY A 122 7.96 6.30 1.55
C GLY A 122 7.59 5.67 2.90
N LEU A 123 6.29 5.43 3.13
CA LEU A 123 5.80 4.79 4.35
C LEU A 123 6.33 3.37 4.48
N ILE A 124 6.14 2.52 3.47
CA ILE A 124 6.56 1.12 3.55
C ILE A 124 8.08 1.00 3.63
N GLY A 125 8.85 1.87 2.96
CA GLY A 125 10.31 1.86 3.08
C GLY A 125 10.77 2.14 4.51
N THR A 126 10.08 3.02 5.24
CA THR A 126 10.36 3.28 6.66
C THR A 126 9.95 2.10 7.55
N CYS A 127 8.80 1.50 7.28
CA CYS A 127 8.31 0.35 8.01
C CYS A 127 9.18 -0.89 7.83
N GLU A 128 9.54 -1.22 6.59
CA GLU A 128 10.37 -2.38 6.25
C GLU A 128 11.72 -2.34 6.94
N ARG A 129 12.41 -1.18 6.97
CA ARG A 129 13.68 -1.04 7.69
C ARG A 129 13.50 -1.37 9.17
N ARG A 130 12.52 -0.74 9.82
CA ARG A 130 12.21 -0.95 11.24
C ARG A 130 11.87 -2.41 11.55
N TRP A 131 11.08 -3.06 10.70
CA TRP A 131 10.66 -4.45 10.90
C TRP A 131 11.78 -5.45 10.60
N ALA A 132 12.62 -5.18 9.60
CA ALA A 132 13.81 -5.97 9.31
C ALA A 132 14.83 -5.90 10.46
N GLU A 133 15.12 -4.70 10.97
CA GLU A 133 16.02 -4.51 12.13
C GLU A 133 15.56 -5.32 13.34
N LEU A 134 14.25 -5.34 13.64
CA LEU A 134 13.70 -6.16 14.72
C LEU A 134 13.80 -7.67 14.45
N LEU A 135 13.63 -8.10 13.20
CA LEU A 135 13.82 -9.51 12.85
C LEU A 135 15.28 -9.94 12.97
N ASP A 136 16.21 -9.07 12.61
CA ASP A 136 17.65 -9.32 12.63
C ASP A 136 18.21 -9.30 14.06
N SER A 137 17.68 -8.45 14.94
CA SER A 137 18.07 -8.41 16.36
C SER A 137 17.84 -9.74 17.09
N GLN A 138 16.99 -10.63 16.55
CA GLN A 138 16.82 -11.98 17.07
C GLN A 138 18.07 -12.87 16.93
N TYR A 139 18.98 -12.51 16.03
CA TYR A 139 20.18 -13.27 15.67
C TYR A 139 21.48 -12.65 16.19
N GLU A 140 21.50 -11.36 16.56
CA GLU A 140 22.71 -10.65 17.00
C GLU A 140 23.04 -10.82 18.50
N GLU A 141 22.08 -11.20 19.35
CA GLU A 141 22.32 -11.49 20.78
C GLU A 141 22.79 -12.95 21.03
N GLY A 142 23.70 -13.44 20.19
CA GLY A 142 24.27 -14.80 20.24
C GLY A 142 25.72 -14.85 20.73
#